data_AF-A0ABD3YCZ5-F1
#
_entry.id   AF-A0ABD3YCZ5-F1
#
_cell.length_a   1.000
_cell.length_b   1.000
_cell.length_c   1.000
_cell.angle_alpha   90.00
_cell.angle_beta   90.00
_cell.angle_gamma   90.00
#
_symmetry.space_group_name_H-M   'P 1'
#
loop_
_entity.id
_entity.type
_entity.pdbx_description
1 polymer ?
#
loop_
_entity_poly.entity_id
_entity_poly.type
_entity_poly.pdbx_seq_one_letter_code
_entity_poly.pdbx_strand_id
1 'polypeptide(L)' 'MRIFRNTNEFDKLSRCYACIKCGTWVSIKAQNCMQCQHSFTNNDKSSMQTLYNQNKEQNWQHAILPIIFVILVIALLFI' A
#
# COMPACT_ATOMS: atom_id res chain seq x y z
N MET A 1 -7.22 -4.65 28.44
CA MET A 1 -5.82 -5.11 28.41
C MET A 1 -5.27 -4.83 27.01
N ARG A 2 -4.45 -3.78 26.83
CA ARG A 2 -3.91 -3.41 25.51
C ARG A 2 -2.56 -4.09 25.33
N ILE A 3 -2.52 -5.13 24.51
CA ILE A 3 -1.28 -5.84 24.17
C ILE A 3 -0.62 -5.04 23.04
N PHE A 4 0.35 -4.21 23.38
CA PHE A 4 1.26 -3.64 22.40
C PHE A 4 2.20 -4.76 21.94
N ARG A 5 1.91 -5.32 20.76
CA ARG A 5 2.86 -6.22 20.08
C ARG A 5 4.07 -5.38 19.69
N ASN A 6 5.22 -5.76 20.21
CA ASN A 6 6.54 -5.23 19.88
C ASN A 6 6.78 -5.42 18.37
N THR A 7 6.40 -4.44 17.56
CA THR A 7 6.70 -4.42 16.13
C THR A 7 8.08 -3.81 15.97
N ASN A 8 9.07 -4.70 15.79
CA ASN A 8 10.41 -4.34 15.35
C ASN A 8 10.30 -3.29 14.23
N GLU A 9 11.05 -2.20 14.32
CA GLU A 9 10.93 -1.06 13.40
C GLU A 9 11.17 -1.40 11.92
N PHE A 10 11.66 -2.60 11.62
CA PHE A 10 11.81 -3.15 10.27
C PHE A 10 10.53 -3.78 9.69
N ASP A 11 9.49 -4.04 10.49
CA ASP A 11 8.17 -4.45 10.00
C ASP A 11 7.38 -3.27 9.40
N LYS A 12 7.90 -2.02 9.49
CA LYS A 12 7.31 -0.81 8.88
C LYS A 12 7.24 -0.86 7.34
N LEU A 13 7.90 -1.81 6.68
CA LEU A 13 7.78 -2.08 5.24
C LEU A 13 6.96 -3.33 4.91
N SER A 14 6.40 -4.01 5.91
CA SER A 14 5.50 -5.13 5.68
C SER A 14 4.26 -4.61 4.96
N ARG A 15 4.07 -5.02 3.69
CA ARG A 15 2.93 -4.62 2.87
C ARG A 15 1.64 -4.76 3.68
N CYS A 16 0.97 -3.63 3.89
CA CYS A 16 -0.36 -3.60 4.44
C CYS A 16 -1.37 -3.57 3.29
N TYR A 17 -2.45 -4.31 3.46
CA TYR A 17 -3.58 -4.29 2.55
C TYR A 17 -4.79 -3.68 3.25
N ALA A 18 -5.66 -3.01 2.51
CA ALA A 18 -6.95 -2.58 3.04
C ALA A 18 -7.88 -3.80 3.13
N CYS A 19 -8.52 -3.99 4.27
CA CYS A 19 -9.54 -5.03 4.45
C CYS A 19 -10.69 -4.81 3.47
N ILE A 20 -11.09 -5.84 2.72
CA ILE A 20 -12.15 -5.72 1.70
C ILE A 20 -13.54 -5.39 2.24
N LYS A 21 -13.79 -5.66 3.53
CA LYS A 21 -15.09 -5.40 4.18
C LYS A 21 -15.20 -4.02 4.80
N CYS A 22 -14.14 -3.54 5.46
CA CYS A 22 -14.20 -2.32 6.27
C CYS A 22 -13.12 -1.28 5.91
N GLY A 23 -12.25 -1.57 4.95
CA GLY A 23 -11.19 -0.66 4.50
C GLY A 23 -10.03 -0.47 5.48
N THR A 24 -10.10 -1.03 6.70
CA THR A 24 -9.02 -0.91 7.69
C THR A 24 -7.74 -1.58 7.21
N TRP A 25 -6.60 -0.94 7.43
CA TRP A 25 -5.28 -1.49 7.10
C TRP A 25 -4.97 -2.73 7.94
N VAL A 26 -4.61 -3.81 7.27
CA VAL A 26 -4.24 -5.08 7.89
C VAL A 26 -2.91 -5.57 7.33
N SER A 27 -2.13 -6.27 8.14
CA SER A 27 -0.90 -6.92 7.69
C SER A 27 -1.22 -8.01 6.66
N ILE A 28 -0.38 -8.19 5.65
CA ILE A 28 -0.50 -9.26 4.66
C ILE A 28 -0.60 -10.67 5.25
N LYS A 29 0.00 -10.90 6.43
CA LYS A 29 -0.03 -12.20 7.12
C LYS A 29 -1.26 -12.37 8.01
N ALA A 30 -2.09 -11.33 8.16
CA ALA A 30 -3.29 -11.41 8.98
C ALA A 30 -4.26 -12.44 8.39
N GLN A 31 -4.82 -13.30 9.24
CA GLN A 31 -5.88 -14.23 8.84
C GLN A 31 -7.28 -13.62 9.00
N ASN A 32 -7.43 -12.58 9.81
CA ASN A 32 -8.68 -11.88 10.02
C ASN A 32 -8.45 -10.37 10.23
N CYS A 33 -9.51 -9.59 10.02
CA CYS A 33 -9.50 -8.17 10.34
C CYS A 33 -9.78 -7.96 11.83
N MET A 34 -8.93 -7.23 12.54
CA MET A 34 -9.17 -6.95 13.96
C MET A 34 -10.36 -6.01 14.20
N GLN A 35 -10.73 -5.19 13.21
CA GLN A 35 -11.79 -4.20 13.32
C GLN A 35 -13.18 -4.80 13.07
N CYS A 36 -13.36 -5.51 11.95
CA CYS A 36 -14.66 -6.08 11.58
C CYS A 36 -14.78 -7.59 11.82
N GLN A 37 -13.72 -8.23 12.35
CA GLN A 37 -13.63 -9.67 12.60
C GLN A 37 -13.86 -10.58 11.39
N HIS A 38 -13.87 -10.02 10.17
CA HIS A 38 -13.95 -10.80 8.94
C HIS A 38 -12.72 -11.71 8.80
N SER A 39 -12.96 -13.00 8.58
CA SER A 39 -11.90 -13.98 8.31
C SER A 39 -11.56 -13.98 6.81
N PHE A 40 -10.29 -13.82 6.48
CA PHE A 40 -9.84 -13.68 5.10
C PHE A 40 -9.75 -15.04 4.40
N THR A 41 -10.61 -15.22 3.40
CA THR A 41 -10.50 -16.34 2.46
C THR A 41 -9.35 -16.12 1.48
N ASN A 42 -8.97 -17.17 0.73
CA ASN A 42 -7.97 -17.03 -0.34
C ASN A 42 -8.44 -16.05 -1.43
N ASN A 43 -9.75 -16.01 -1.70
CA ASN A 43 -10.33 -15.05 -2.63
C ASN A 43 -10.18 -13.61 -2.11
N ASP A 44 -10.50 -13.38 -0.83
CA ASP A 44 -10.33 -12.05 -0.22
C ASP A 44 -8.88 -11.57 -0.30
N LYS A 45 -7.92 -12.44 -0.01
CA LYS A 45 -6.48 -12.13 -0.10
C LYS A 45 -6.06 -11.77 -1.53
N SER A 46 -6.56 -12.50 -2.53
CA SER A 46 -6.33 -12.20 -3.94
C SER A 46 -6.89 -10.83 -4.31
N SER A 47 -8.14 -10.54 -3.94
CA SER A 47 -8.77 -9.23 -4.21
C SER A 47 -8.04 -8.08 -3.51
N MET A 48 -7.59 -8.29 -2.27
CA MET A 48 -6.80 -7.31 -1.51
C MET A 48 -5.45 -7.02 -2.17
N GLN A 49 -4.79 -8.04 -2.74
CA GLN A 49 -3.55 -7.88 -3.49
C GLN A 49 -3.76 -7.13 -4.81
N THR A 50 -4.83 -7.44 -5.55
CA THR A 50 -5.18 -6.71 -6.78
C THR A 50 -5.44 -5.24 -6.49
N LEU A 51 -6.19 -4.93 -5.43
CA LEU A 51 -6.49 -3.55 -5.03
C LEU A 51 -5.22 -2.77 -4.68
N TYR A 52 -4.28 -3.42 -3.99
CA TYR A 52 -2.97 -2.83 -3.68
C TYR A 52 -2.18 -2.52 -4.95
N ASN A 53 -2.13 -3.46 -5.91
CA ASN A 53 -1.41 -3.28 -7.16
C ASN A 53 -2.02 -2.16 -8.03
N GLN A 54 -3.35 -2.08 -8.12
CA GLN A 54 -4.04 -1.01 -8.84
C GLN A 54 -3.72 0.37 -8.27
N ASN A 55 -3.78 0.53 -6.94
CA ASN A 55 -3.41 1.79 -6.29
C ASN A 55 -1.93 2.14 -6.51
N LYS A 56 -1.05 1.13 -6.58
CA LYS A 56 0.37 1.35 -6.89
C LYS A 56 0.58 1.82 -8.33
N GLU A 57 -0.11 1.23 -9.30
CA GLU A 57 -0.03 1.63 -10.71
C GLU A 57 -0.63 3.02 -10.94
N GLN A 58 -1.76 3.34 -10.29
CA GLN A 58 -2.35 4.67 -10.40
C GLN A 58 -1.43 5.77 -9.85
N ASN A 59 -0.68 5.48 -8.78
CA ASN A 59 0.28 6.42 -8.20
C ASN A 59 1.57 6.60 -9.03
N TRP A 60 1.81 5.78 -10.07
CA TRP A 60 3.03 5.88 -10.89
C TRP A 60 3.11 7.22 -11.65
N GLN A 61 1.96 7.83 -11.95
CA GLN A 61 1.87 9.15 -12.56
C GLN A 61 2.56 10.24 -11.72
N HIS A 62 2.40 10.20 -10.39
CA HIS A 62 3.04 11.15 -9.47
C HIS A 62 4.57 10.98 -9.40
N ALA A 63 5.09 9.79 -9.73
CA ALA A 63 6.54 9.55 -9.77
C ALA A 63 7.18 10.05 -11.09
N ILE A 64 6.47 9.95 -12.22
CA ILE A 64 7.02 10.34 -13.54
C ILE A 64 7.00 11.86 -13.77
N LEU A 65 5.91 12.54 -13.39
CA LEU A 65 5.73 13.98 -13.58
C LEU A 65 6.94 14.86 -13.16
N PRO A 66 7.52 14.70 -11.95
CA PRO A 66 8.66 15.52 -11.55
C PRO A 66 9.92 15.23 -12.38
N ILE A 67 10.12 14.00 -12.86
CA ILE A 67 11.28 13.63 -13.69
C ILE A 67 11.20 14.34 -15.04
N ILE A 68 10.02 14.33 -15.69
CA ILE A 68 9.80 15.03 -16.96
C ILE A 68 10.01 16.54 -16.78
N PHE A 69 9.54 17.12 -15.67
CA PHE A 69 9.73 18.53 -15.37
C PHE A 69 11.21 18.92 -15.28
N VAL A 70 12.03 18.13 -14.58
CA VAL A 70 13.47 18.37 -14.45
C VAL A 70 14.17 18.31 -15.83
N ILE A 71 13.83 17.34 -16.67
CA ILE A 71 14.39 17.23 -18.03
C ILE A 71 14.07 18.48 -18.86
N LEU A 72 12.83 18.98 -18.79
CA LEU A 72 12.42 20.20 -19.49
C LEU A 72 13.18 21.44 -19.01
N VAL A 73 13.35 21.61 -17.70
CA VAL A 73 14.12 22.74 -17.15
C VAL A 73 15.57 22.70 -17.60
N ILE A 74 16.19 21.51 -17.59
CA ILE A 74 17.57 21.33 -18.05
C ILE A 74 17.68 21.68 -19.54
N ALA A 75 16.76 21.19 -20.38
CA ALA A 75 16.78 21.49 -21.82
C ALA A 75 16.67 23.00 -22.11
N LEU A 76 15.85 23.73 -21.34
CA LEU A 76 15.73 25.19 -21.44
C LEU A 76 17.00 25.95 -21.00
N LEU A 77 17.82 25.38 -20.12
CA LEU A 77 19.10 25.99 -19.71
C LEU A 77 20.21 25.79 -20.74
N PHE A 78 20.04 24.87 -21.68
CA PHE A 78 21.00 24.57 -22.75
C PHE A 78 20.66 25.22 -24.10
N ILE A 79 19.58 26.01 -24.15
CA ILE A 79 19.17 26.87 -25.28
C ILE A 79 19.56 28.31 -24.94
#